data_AF-A0A7S9KR51-F1
#
_entry.id   AF-A0A7S9KR51-F1
#
_cell.length_a   1.000
_cell.length_b   1.000
_cell.length_c   1.000
_cell.angle_alpha   90.00
_cell.angle_beta   90.00
_cell.angle_gamma   90.00
#
_symmetry.space_group_name_H-M   'P 1'
#
loop_
_entity.id
_entity.type
_entity.pdbx_description
1 polymer ?
#
loop_
_entity_poly.entity_id
_entity_poly.type
_entity_poly.pdbx_seq_one_letter_code
_entity_poly.pdbx_strand_id
1 'polypeptide(L)'
;MLRWLVSAFFLALPIGTTIGVLLGIQAINRANGKPPPFTGGEDTGGLPGLGPLRGKDTVVMKCDVSEGIASRTKDGLEFSLTANPWGWKQGEPGNICLMANLNGNRTYATKWSAPAFNVTWQYPRASGTNNVHAFPNAKVMNKKFPVQAGSVKKLDFDVSWHLSLKNDSLTEVTGADVTTNAINANVAVDMFLDTDSTKAGKPESASHEVMVWFANFGTDTFPIGKASVADKGLKTKTLNGTDFYLYYGQNQVTKQKVLSWVASKPTNTFKGSLRPLLDEIFASNNADYPTKTDYLGYFAFGQEAYSSTKNVTFSVPELSVDLETS
;
A
#
# COMPACT_ATOMS: atom_id res chain seq x y z
N MET A 1 -33.31 -23.44 -51.86
CA MET A 1 -33.34 -24.05 -50.51
C MET A 1 -31.94 -24.40 -49.99
N LEU A 2 -31.09 -25.09 -50.79
CA LEU A 2 -29.73 -25.49 -50.39
C LEU A 2 -28.78 -24.34 -49.98
N ARG A 3 -28.88 -23.17 -50.62
CA ARG A 3 -28.05 -21.98 -50.30
C ARG A 3 -28.25 -21.44 -48.88
N TRP A 4 -29.47 -21.50 -48.35
CA TRP A 4 -29.78 -21.02 -46.99
C TRP A 4 -29.23 -21.96 -45.91
N LEU A 5 -29.27 -23.28 -46.14
CA LEU A 5 -28.71 -24.27 -45.23
C LEU A 5 -27.18 -24.16 -45.13
N VAL A 6 -26.51 -23.93 -46.26
CA VAL A 6 -25.04 -23.74 -46.29
C VAL A 6 -24.65 -22.46 -45.55
N SER A 7 -25.36 -21.36 -45.76
CA SER A 7 -25.12 -20.10 -45.02
C SER A 7 -25.39 -20.21 -43.51
N ALA A 8 -26.45 -20.92 -43.11
CA ALA A 8 -26.74 -21.14 -41.69
C ALA A 8 -25.67 -22.02 -41.01
N PHE A 9 -25.14 -23.03 -41.72
CA PHE A 9 -24.10 -23.90 -41.19
C PHE A 9 -22.74 -23.18 -41.03
N PHE A 10 -22.38 -22.33 -42.00
CA PHE A 10 -21.17 -21.50 -41.91
C PHE A 10 -21.26 -20.41 -40.84
N LEU A 11 -22.47 -19.97 -40.46
CA LEU A 11 -22.67 -19.07 -39.32
C LEU A 11 -22.60 -19.82 -37.98
N ALA A 12 -23.14 -21.04 -37.90
CA ALA A 12 -23.18 -21.82 -36.68
C ALA A 12 -21.80 -22.36 -36.25
N LEU A 13 -20.93 -22.69 -37.20
CA LEU A 13 -19.58 -23.22 -36.94
C LEU A 13 -18.70 -22.30 -36.07
N PRO A 14 -18.49 -21.01 -36.39
CA PRO A 14 -17.66 -20.13 -35.54
C PRO A 14 -18.30 -19.91 -34.16
N ILE A 15 -19.63 -19.84 -34.07
CA ILE A 15 -20.35 -19.69 -32.79
C ILE A 15 -20.16 -20.94 -31.92
N GLY A 16 -20.40 -22.13 -32.48
CA GLY A 16 -20.25 -23.40 -31.77
C GLY A 16 -18.81 -23.67 -31.34
N THR A 17 -17.84 -23.32 -32.19
CA THR A 17 -16.40 -23.45 -31.86
C THR A 17 -16.03 -22.52 -30.71
N THR A 18 -16.50 -21.26 -30.74
CA THR A 18 -16.27 -20.30 -29.67
C THR A 18 -16.88 -20.78 -28.36
N ILE A 19 -18.15 -21.22 -28.35
CA ILE A 19 -18.81 -21.76 -27.16
C ILE A 19 -18.07 -22.99 -26.63
N GLY A 20 -17.63 -23.91 -27.51
CA GLY A 20 -16.88 -25.11 -27.12
C GLY A 20 -15.54 -24.79 -26.44
N VAL A 21 -14.78 -23.83 -26.98
CA VAL A 21 -13.54 -23.34 -26.35
C VAL A 21 -13.82 -22.72 -24.99
N LEU A 22 -14.88 -21.92 -24.86
CA LEU A 22 -15.25 -21.27 -23.61
C LEU A 22 -15.67 -22.25 -22.52
N LEU A 23 -16.44 -23.28 -22.87
CA LEU A 23 -16.79 -24.37 -21.96
C LEU A 23 -15.56 -25.19 -21.55
N GLY A 24 -14.62 -25.42 -22.47
CA GLY A 24 -13.34 -26.07 -22.19
C GLY A 24 -12.49 -25.29 -21.18
N ILE A 25 -12.34 -23.97 -21.39
CA ILE A 25 -11.63 -23.08 -20.46
C ILE A 25 -12.33 -23.07 -19.09
N GLN A 26 -13.66 -23.05 -19.05
CA GLN A 26 -14.42 -23.10 -17.80
C GLN A 26 -14.21 -24.42 -17.04
N ALA A 27 -14.15 -25.56 -17.74
CA ALA A 27 -13.89 -26.86 -17.14
C ALA A 27 -12.46 -26.95 -16.56
N ILE A 28 -11.45 -26.46 -17.31
CA ILE A 28 -10.06 -26.36 -16.83
C ILE A 28 -9.97 -25.44 -15.62
N ASN A 29 -10.68 -24.32 -15.63
CA ASN A 29 -10.67 -23.38 -14.51
C ASN A 29 -11.31 -24.01 -13.26
N ARG A 30 -12.45 -24.71 -13.40
CA ARG A 30 -13.06 -25.46 -12.28
C ARG A 30 -12.12 -26.53 -11.72
N ALA A 31 -11.43 -27.28 -12.56
CA ALA A 31 -10.49 -28.31 -12.13
C ALA A 31 -9.26 -27.75 -11.37
N ASN A 32 -8.86 -26.51 -11.66
CA ASN A 32 -7.70 -25.85 -11.09
C ASN A 32 -8.04 -24.75 -10.07
N GLY A 33 -9.29 -24.68 -9.59
CA GLY A 33 -9.73 -23.67 -8.62
C GLY A 33 -9.72 -22.22 -9.15
N LYS A 34 -9.69 -22.02 -10.46
CA LYS A 34 -9.69 -20.69 -11.12
C LYS A 34 -11.13 -20.25 -11.43
N PRO A 35 -11.42 -18.93 -11.46
CA PRO A 35 -12.75 -18.41 -11.78
C PRO A 35 -13.14 -18.63 -13.26
N PRO A 36 -14.45 -18.63 -13.60
CA PRO A 36 -14.90 -18.74 -14.99
C PRO A 36 -14.46 -17.56 -15.86
N PRO A 37 -14.28 -17.75 -17.17
CA PRO A 37 -13.77 -16.71 -18.09
C PRO A 37 -14.66 -15.45 -18.22
N PHE A 38 -15.92 -15.45 -17.74
CA PHE A 38 -16.84 -14.31 -17.85
C PHE A 38 -17.63 -13.94 -16.59
N THR A 39 -17.14 -14.27 -15.39
CA THR A 39 -17.68 -13.65 -14.18
C THR A 39 -17.01 -12.29 -13.97
N GLY A 40 -17.42 -11.30 -14.77
CA GLY A 40 -16.95 -9.92 -14.70
C GLY A 40 -17.93 -8.99 -15.39
N GLY A 41 -18.78 -8.32 -14.61
CA GLY A 41 -19.64 -7.25 -15.09
C GLY A 41 -18.90 -5.91 -15.03
N GLU A 42 -18.71 -5.35 -16.23
CA GLU A 42 -18.48 -3.93 -16.59
C GLU A 42 -17.06 -3.35 -16.42
N ASP A 43 -16.38 -3.30 -17.58
CA ASP A 43 -15.52 -2.24 -18.10
C ASP A 43 -14.58 -1.50 -17.13
N THR A 44 -13.30 -1.88 -17.18
CA THR A 44 -12.23 -1.03 -17.73
C THR A 44 -10.88 -1.76 -17.71
N GLY A 45 -10.44 -2.24 -18.87
CA GLY A 45 -9.02 -2.20 -19.26
C GLY A 45 -7.96 -2.90 -18.40
N GLY A 46 -8.23 -4.08 -17.83
CA GLY A 46 -7.17 -4.93 -17.31
C GLY A 46 -7.62 -5.92 -16.24
N LEU A 47 -7.67 -7.20 -16.62
CA LEU A 47 -7.85 -8.43 -15.81
C LEU A 47 -9.30 -8.81 -15.41
N PRO A 48 -9.79 -10.01 -15.82
CA PRO A 48 -11.05 -10.57 -15.37
C PRO A 48 -10.91 -11.36 -14.05
N GLY A 49 -11.85 -11.19 -13.12
CA GLY A 49 -12.15 -12.22 -12.10
C GLY A 49 -11.92 -11.91 -10.61
N LEU A 50 -11.59 -10.67 -10.22
CA LEU A 50 -11.38 -10.30 -8.80
C LEU A 50 -12.26 -9.14 -8.33
N GLY A 51 -13.46 -9.01 -8.90
CA GLY A 51 -14.48 -8.10 -8.38
C GLY A 51 -15.33 -8.78 -7.30
N PRO A 52 -15.66 -8.13 -6.17
CA PRO A 52 -16.60 -8.67 -5.20
C PRO A 52 -17.92 -9.03 -5.88
N LEU A 53 -18.52 -10.16 -5.49
CA LEU A 53 -19.88 -10.53 -5.89
C LEU A 53 -20.82 -9.38 -5.52
N ARG A 54 -21.53 -8.82 -6.50
CA ARG A 54 -22.43 -7.66 -6.29
C ARG A 54 -23.35 -7.94 -5.08
N GLY A 55 -23.31 -7.05 -4.09
CA GLY A 55 -24.26 -7.02 -2.97
C GLY A 55 -23.95 -7.89 -1.75
N LYS A 56 -22.78 -8.55 -1.68
CA LYS A 56 -22.35 -9.25 -0.46
C LYS A 56 -20.99 -8.73 0.01
N ASP A 57 -20.84 -8.61 1.32
CA ASP A 57 -19.55 -8.35 1.93
C ASP A 57 -18.62 -9.54 1.69
N THR A 58 -17.34 -9.26 1.46
CA THR A 58 -16.36 -10.29 1.09
C THR A 58 -15.04 -10.00 1.75
N VAL A 59 -14.37 -11.06 2.19
CA VAL A 59 -12.97 -11.01 2.58
C VAL A 59 -12.14 -11.47 1.40
N VAL A 60 -11.22 -10.61 0.93
CA VAL A 60 -10.29 -10.94 -0.14
C VAL A 60 -8.90 -11.09 0.45
N MET A 61 -8.20 -12.17 0.10
CA MET A 61 -6.84 -12.44 0.53
C MET A 61 -5.91 -12.54 -0.67
N LYS A 62 -4.76 -11.88 -0.61
CA LYS A 62 -3.66 -12.00 -1.57
C LYS A 62 -2.34 -12.19 -0.82
N CYS A 63 -1.63 -13.27 -1.13
CA CYS A 63 -0.35 -13.60 -0.52
C CYS A 63 0.78 -13.53 -1.53
N ASP A 64 1.94 -13.04 -1.11
CA ASP A 64 3.20 -13.07 -1.87
C ASP A 64 3.12 -12.48 -3.29
N VAL A 65 2.18 -11.55 -3.52
CA VAL A 65 1.99 -10.87 -4.81
C VAL A 65 1.94 -9.34 -4.64
N SER A 66 2.49 -8.64 -5.62
CA SER A 66 2.46 -7.16 -5.66
C SER A 66 1.15 -6.61 -6.22
N GLU A 67 0.32 -7.45 -6.85
CA GLU A 67 -0.97 -7.05 -7.40
C GLU A 67 -1.94 -6.63 -6.27
N GLY A 68 -2.41 -5.39 -6.33
CA GLY A 68 -3.32 -4.87 -5.30
C GLY A 68 -4.74 -5.43 -5.38
N ILE A 69 -5.48 -5.25 -4.28
CA ILE A 69 -6.93 -5.37 -4.17
C ILE A 69 -7.50 -3.95 -4.28
N ALA A 70 -8.29 -3.68 -5.30
CA ALA A 70 -8.95 -2.39 -5.47
C ALA A 70 -10.19 -2.31 -4.56
N SER A 71 -10.24 -1.31 -3.67
CA SER A 71 -11.34 -1.16 -2.70
C SER A 71 -12.68 -0.79 -3.33
N ARG A 72 -12.65 -0.13 -4.50
CA ARG A 72 -13.77 0.40 -5.30
C ARG A 72 -14.89 1.01 -4.46
N THR A 73 -15.03 2.33 -4.49
CA THR A 73 -16.09 3.03 -3.76
C THR A 73 -17.21 3.47 -4.71
N LYS A 74 -18.41 3.74 -4.17
CA LYS A 74 -19.49 4.34 -4.96
C LYS A 74 -19.24 5.82 -5.26
N ASP A 75 -18.92 6.59 -4.21
CA ASP A 75 -18.77 8.05 -4.26
C ASP A 75 -17.61 8.52 -3.32
N GLY A 76 -16.40 8.00 -3.52
CA GLY A 76 -15.27 8.32 -2.63
C GLY A 76 -13.88 8.03 -3.21
N LEU A 77 -12.87 8.17 -2.35
CA LEU A 77 -11.48 7.85 -2.66
C LEU A 77 -11.30 6.35 -2.77
N GLU A 78 -10.68 5.89 -3.86
CA GLU A 78 -10.32 4.49 -4.03
C GLU A 78 -8.94 4.22 -3.44
N PHE A 79 -8.71 2.97 -3.04
CA PHE A 79 -7.43 2.49 -2.54
C PHE A 79 -7.01 1.23 -3.28
N SER A 80 -5.71 1.04 -3.45
CA SER A 80 -5.09 -0.21 -3.85
C SER A 80 -4.35 -0.80 -2.65
N LEU A 81 -4.87 -1.91 -2.14
CA LEU A 81 -4.33 -2.62 -0.97
C LEU A 81 -3.42 -3.75 -1.45
N THR A 82 -2.14 -3.73 -1.13
CA THR A 82 -1.17 -4.71 -1.66
C THR A 82 -0.26 -5.25 -0.56
N ALA A 83 0.13 -6.52 -0.67
CA ALA A 83 1.15 -7.13 0.18
C ALA A 83 2.57 -6.65 -0.20
N ASN A 84 2.77 -6.30 -1.47
CA ASN A 84 3.98 -5.70 -2.03
C ASN A 84 5.32 -6.24 -1.48
N PRO A 85 5.62 -7.55 -1.69
CA PRO A 85 6.87 -8.18 -1.28
C PRO A 85 8.03 -7.85 -2.24
N TRP A 86 8.32 -6.57 -2.47
CA TRP A 86 9.28 -6.13 -3.49
C TRP A 86 10.74 -6.52 -3.18
N GLY A 87 11.07 -6.70 -1.90
CA GLY A 87 12.40 -7.07 -1.42
C GLY A 87 12.58 -8.58 -1.22
N TRP A 88 11.58 -9.38 -1.58
CA TRP A 88 11.56 -10.84 -1.41
C TRP A 88 11.25 -11.54 -2.74
N LYS A 89 11.80 -12.73 -2.96
CA LYS A 89 11.53 -13.52 -4.17
C LYS A 89 10.82 -14.82 -3.84
N GLN A 90 9.88 -15.21 -4.72
CA GLN A 90 9.15 -16.45 -4.57
C GLN A 90 10.08 -17.66 -4.42
N GLY A 91 9.90 -18.39 -3.32
CA GLY A 91 10.71 -19.57 -2.96
C GLY A 91 11.80 -19.28 -1.93
N GLU A 92 12.11 -18.00 -1.63
CA GLU A 92 12.94 -17.64 -0.48
C GLU A 92 12.16 -17.83 0.83
N PRO A 93 12.82 -18.07 1.97
CA PRO A 93 12.12 -18.23 3.24
C PRO A 93 11.32 -16.99 3.64
N GLY A 94 10.18 -17.22 4.27
CA GLY A 94 9.24 -16.17 4.68
C GLY A 94 8.10 -15.98 3.69
N ASN A 95 7.07 -15.28 4.14
CA ASN A 95 5.84 -15.07 3.39
C ASN A 95 5.05 -13.88 3.96
N ILE A 96 4.14 -13.36 3.15
CA ILE A 96 3.22 -12.29 3.52
C ILE A 96 1.84 -12.53 2.93
N CYS A 97 0.80 -12.26 3.70
CA CYS A 97 -0.59 -12.33 3.26
C CYS A 97 -1.33 -11.07 3.68
N LEU A 98 -1.89 -10.35 2.71
CA LEU A 98 -2.83 -9.26 2.96
C LEU A 98 -4.26 -9.78 2.85
N MET A 99 -5.08 -9.38 3.81
CA MET A 99 -6.51 -9.66 3.88
C MET A 99 -7.29 -8.35 4.01
N ALA A 100 -8.30 -8.14 3.17
CA ALA A 100 -9.12 -6.92 3.18
C ALA A 100 -10.62 -7.25 3.25
N ASN A 101 -11.34 -6.48 4.06
CA ASN A 101 -12.80 -6.59 4.21
C ASN A 101 -13.48 -5.62 3.25
N LEU A 102 -14.07 -6.12 2.17
CA LEU A 102 -14.76 -5.31 1.17
C LEU A 102 -16.27 -5.34 1.39
N ASN A 103 -16.88 -4.15 1.50
CA ASN A 103 -18.33 -4.04 1.65
C ASN A 103 -19.03 -4.22 0.31
N GLY A 104 -20.06 -5.08 0.27
CA GLY A 104 -20.79 -5.40 -0.95
C GLY A 104 -21.51 -4.20 -1.57
N ASN A 105 -21.84 -3.21 -0.74
CA ASN A 105 -22.44 -1.94 -1.15
C ASN A 105 -21.40 -0.83 -1.49
N ARG A 106 -20.10 -1.11 -1.34
CA ARG A 106 -18.99 -0.19 -1.66
C ARG A 106 -19.01 1.14 -0.91
N THR A 107 -19.59 1.15 0.28
CA THR A 107 -19.56 2.30 1.19
C THR A 107 -18.72 1.98 2.42
N TYR A 108 -17.89 2.92 2.84
CA TYR A 108 -17.05 2.83 4.05
C TYR A 108 -17.40 3.97 5.01
N ALA A 109 -16.74 4.03 6.17
CA ALA A 109 -17.08 4.98 7.25
C ALA A 109 -17.19 6.43 6.78
N THR A 110 -16.31 6.85 5.87
CA THR A 110 -16.38 8.12 5.15
C THR A 110 -16.11 7.91 3.66
N LYS A 111 -16.38 8.94 2.83
CA LYS A 111 -15.96 8.96 1.41
C LYS A 111 -14.43 8.94 1.22
N TRP A 112 -13.66 9.07 2.28
CA TRP A 112 -12.20 9.10 2.30
C TRP A 112 -11.59 7.86 2.94
N SER A 113 -12.42 6.94 3.42
CA SER A 113 -11.99 5.77 4.18
C SER A 113 -11.58 4.61 3.27
N ALA A 114 -10.49 3.96 3.61
CA ALA A 114 -10.14 2.66 3.07
C ALA A 114 -10.98 1.55 3.75
N PRO A 115 -11.12 0.38 3.12
CA PRO A 115 -11.58 -0.82 3.81
C PRO A 115 -10.60 -1.21 4.91
N ALA A 116 -11.10 -1.82 5.99
CA ALA A 116 -10.23 -2.42 6.99
C ALA A 116 -9.42 -3.57 6.39
N PHE A 117 -8.15 -3.67 6.75
CA PHE A 117 -7.25 -4.70 6.25
C PHE A 117 -6.23 -5.13 7.29
N ASN A 118 -5.80 -6.39 7.20
CA ASN A 118 -4.76 -6.97 8.03
C ASN A 118 -3.69 -7.58 7.13
N VAL A 119 -2.45 -7.60 7.62
CA VAL A 119 -1.32 -8.17 6.92
C VAL A 119 -0.51 -9.02 7.87
N THR A 120 -0.50 -10.33 7.64
CA THR A 120 0.31 -11.28 8.41
C THR A 120 1.56 -11.61 7.62
N TRP A 121 2.71 -11.53 8.26
CA TRP A 121 3.99 -11.83 7.64
C TRP A 121 4.97 -12.45 8.63
N GLN A 122 5.95 -13.14 8.06
CA GLN A 122 7.15 -13.59 8.75
C GLN A 122 8.28 -13.64 7.74
N TYR A 123 9.38 -12.94 8.02
CA TYR A 123 10.58 -12.97 7.19
C TYR A 123 11.82 -13.26 8.03
N PRO A 124 12.79 -14.03 7.49
CA PRO A 124 14.08 -14.18 8.13
C PRO A 124 14.79 -12.82 8.23
N ARG A 125 15.71 -12.68 9.18
CA ARG A 125 16.58 -11.50 9.24
C ARG A 125 17.54 -11.53 8.04
N ALA A 126 17.45 -10.53 7.16
CA ALA A 126 18.35 -10.41 6.02
C ALA A 126 19.77 -10.02 6.45
N SER A 127 20.77 -10.51 5.72
CA SER A 127 22.16 -10.05 5.83
C SER A 127 22.45 -9.00 4.74
N GLY A 128 22.89 -7.80 5.11
CA GLY A 128 23.33 -6.77 4.15
C GLY A 128 22.60 -5.43 4.26
N THR A 129 22.70 -4.62 3.20
CA THR A 129 22.28 -3.20 3.18
C THR A 129 20.83 -2.95 2.73
N ASN A 130 20.06 -3.99 2.41
CA ASN A 130 18.63 -3.88 2.13
C ASN A 130 17.90 -5.01 2.88
N ASN A 131 17.30 -4.66 4.01
CA ASN A 131 16.70 -5.60 4.94
C ASN A 131 15.17 -5.53 4.97
N VAL A 132 14.56 -4.67 4.16
CA VAL A 132 13.11 -4.62 3.96
C VAL A 132 12.72 -5.66 2.92
N HIS A 133 11.82 -6.58 3.29
CA HIS A 133 11.32 -7.62 2.40
C HIS A 133 10.03 -7.21 1.68
N ALA A 134 9.19 -6.42 2.35
CA ALA A 134 7.90 -6.00 1.82
C ALA A 134 7.49 -4.64 2.37
N PHE A 135 6.65 -3.93 1.61
CA PHE A 135 5.92 -2.76 2.09
C PHE A 135 4.42 -2.94 1.86
N PRO A 136 3.74 -3.81 2.62
CA PRO A 136 2.28 -3.91 2.57
C PRO A 136 1.61 -2.57 2.87
N ASN A 137 0.72 -2.11 2.00
CA ASN A 137 0.16 -0.77 2.09
C ASN A 137 -1.22 -0.63 1.47
N ALA A 138 -1.90 0.44 1.87
CA ALA A 138 -3.05 1.03 1.21
C ALA A 138 -2.61 2.28 0.45
N LYS A 139 -2.46 2.15 -0.88
CA LYS A 139 -2.13 3.27 -1.76
C LYS A 139 -3.38 4.02 -2.20
N VAL A 140 -3.34 5.35 -2.13
CA VAL A 140 -4.41 6.20 -2.64
C VAL A 140 -4.49 6.11 -4.17
N MET A 141 -5.70 5.86 -4.68
CA MET A 141 -6.02 5.84 -6.11
C MET A 141 -6.91 7.06 -6.41
N ASN A 142 -6.29 8.20 -6.69
CA ASN A 142 -7.00 9.41 -7.11
C ASN A 142 -6.71 9.70 -8.58
N LYS A 143 -7.75 9.91 -9.39
CA LYS A 143 -7.60 10.30 -10.80
C LYS A 143 -6.89 11.64 -11.00
N LYS A 144 -6.82 12.47 -9.94
CA LYS A 144 -6.07 13.74 -9.96
C LYS A 144 -4.57 13.56 -9.74
N PHE A 145 -4.10 12.42 -9.21
CA PHE A 145 -2.67 12.16 -9.08
C PHE A 145 -2.03 11.90 -10.44
N PRO A 146 -0.77 12.34 -10.68
CA PRO A 146 0.07 13.19 -9.83
C PRO A 146 -0.38 14.65 -9.72
N VAL A 147 -0.18 15.29 -8.57
CA VAL A 147 -0.53 16.71 -8.33
C VAL A 147 0.69 17.52 -7.92
N GLN A 148 0.76 18.80 -8.25
CA GLN A 148 1.82 19.65 -7.71
C GLN A 148 1.71 19.73 -6.18
N ALA A 149 2.80 19.50 -5.47
CA ALA A 149 2.81 19.48 -4.01
C ALA A 149 2.34 20.82 -3.39
N GLY A 150 2.59 21.94 -4.07
CA GLY A 150 2.10 23.26 -3.70
C GLY A 150 0.59 23.47 -3.87
N SER A 151 -0.09 22.68 -4.70
CA SER A 151 -1.54 22.78 -4.90
C SER A 151 -2.35 22.04 -3.82
N VAL A 152 -1.73 21.10 -3.11
CA VAL A 152 -2.35 20.37 -1.99
C VAL A 152 -2.68 21.35 -0.85
N LYS A 153 -3.96 21.64 -0.64
CA LYS A 153 -4.46 22.53 0.44
C LYS A 153 -4.81 21.77 1.70
N LYS A 154 -5.21 20.52 1.54
CA LYS A 154 -5.61 19.63 2.63
C LYS A 154 -4.91 18.29 2.47
N LEU A 155 -4.38 17.78 3.58
CA LEU A 155 -3.82 16.44 3.68
C LEU A 155 -4.17 15.89 5.06
N ASP A 156 -5.46 15.66 5.27
CA ASP A 156 -5.94 15.08 6.52
C ASP A 156 -5.79 13.56 6.45
N PHE A 157 -5.29 13.02 7.55
CA PHE A 157 -4.88 11.65 7.68
C PHE A 157 -5.32 11.16 9.06
N ASP A 158 -6.29 10.27 9.05
CA ASP A 158 -6.80 9.65 10.27
C ASP A 158 -6.53 8.15 10.18
N VAL A 159 -5.90 7.60 11.21
CA VAL A 159 -5.53 6.18 11.24
C VAL A 159 -5.67 5.60 12.64
N SER A 160 -6.06 4.34 12.69
CA SER A 160 -5.85 3.46 13.84
C SER A 160 -5.23 2.16 13.32
N TRP A 161 -4.10 1.77 13.89
CA TRP A 161 -3.38 0.55 13.51
C TRP A 161 -2.82 -0.19 14.72
N HIS A 162 -2.60 -1.49 14.54
CA HIS A 162 -2.14 -2.39 15.58
C HIS A 162 -1.07 -3.35 15.06
N LEU A 163 -0.11 -3.72 15.90
CA LEU A 163 0.86 -4.77 15.59
C LEU A 163 0.75 -5.88 16.63
N SER A 164 0.41 -7.10 16.21
CA SER A 164 0.15 -8.23 17.09
C SER A 164 0.88 -9.51 16.69
N LEU A 165 1.03 -10.44 17.64
CA LEU A 165 1.49 -11.81 17.39
C LEU A 165 0.35 -12.79 17.07
N LYS A 166 -0.90 -12.29 16.98
CA LYS A 166 -2.09 -13.07 16.65
C LYS A 166 -2.86 -12.39 15.51
N ASN A 167 -3.34 -13.17 14.55
CA ASN A 167 -3.95 -12.66 13.33
C ASN A 167 -5.22 -11.81 13.55
N ASP A 168 -6.05 -12.18 14.54
CA ASP A 168 -7.33 -11.51 14.82
C ASP A 168 -7.30 -10.77 16.17
N SER A 169 -6.17 -10.11 16.45
CA SER A 169 -5.98 -9.39 17.70
C SER A 169 -5.50 -7.96 17.46
N LEU A 170 -6.07 -7.04 18.23
CA LEU A 170 -5.61 -5.66 18.37
C LEU A 170 -4.74 -5.48 19.62
N THR A 171 -4.30 -6.58 20.23
CA THR A 171 -3.36 -6.55 21.36
C THR A 171 -1.97 -6.26 20.83
N GLU A 172 -1.45 -5.09 21.19
CA GLU A 172 -0.11 -4.64 20.79
C GLU A 172 0.99 -5.57 21.29
N VAL A 173 2.02 -5.71 20.47
CA VAL A 173 3.32 -6.23 20.90
C VAL A 173 3.94 -5.34 21.97
N THR A 174 4.55 -5.95 22.97
CA THR A 174 5.36 -5.25 23.96
C THR A 174 6.82 -5.14 23.52
N GLY A 175 7.63 -4.30 24.18
CA GLY A 175 9.07 -4.28 23.95
C GLY A 175 9.76 -5.62 24.20
N ALA A 176 9.23 -6.44 25.12
CA ALA A 176 9.69 -7.79 25.37
C ALA A 176 9.35 -8.74 24.20
N ASP A 177 8.15 -8.61 23.63
CA ASP A 177 7.76 -9.37 22.43
C ASP A 177 8.65 -9.01 21.23
N VAL A 178 8.90 -7.72 21.02
CA VAL A 178 9.77 -7.21 19.96
C VAL A 178 11.18 -7.81 20.08
N THR A 179 11.73 -7.83 21.29
CA THR A 179 13.07 -8.37 21.55
C THR A 179 13.10 -9.90 21.38
N THR A 180 12.15 -10.61 22.01
CA THR A 180 12.10 -12.08 22.03
C THR A 180 11.87 -12.65 20.63
N ASN A 181 11.03 -11.99 19.82
CA ASN A 181 10.65 -12.47 18.50
C ASN A 181 11.40 -11.75 17.37
N ALA A 182 12.46 -11.00 17.71
CA ALA A 182 13.28 -10.20 16.79
C ALA A 182 12.44 -9.45 15.74
N ILE A 183 11.38 -8.77 16.20
CA ILE A 183 10.44 -8.05 15.33
C ILE A 183 11.11 -6.76 14.86
N ASN A 184 11.40 -6.67 13.57
CA ASN A 184 11.88 -5.47 12.92
C ASN A 184 10.86 -5.03 11.88
N ALA A 185 10.28 -3.85 12.09
CA ALA A 185 9.30 -3.24 11.21
C ALA A 185 9.16 -1.74 11.51
N ASN A 186 8.74 -0.94 10.55
CA ASN A 186 8.19 0.40 10.80
C ASN A 186 6.70 0.45 10.46
N VAL A 187 6.02 1.54 10.78
CA VAL A 187 4.69 1.85 10.25
C VAL A 187 4.74 3.26 9.71
N ALA A 188 4.43 3.45 8.42
CA ALA A 188 4.72 4.70 7.75
C ALA A 188 3.69 5.08 6.67
N VAL A 189 3.51 6.39 6.50
CA VAL A 189 3.10 6.96 5.22
C VAL A 189 4.35 7.10 4.36
N ASP A 190 4.22 6.76 3.08
CA ASP A 190 5.25 6.87 2.06
C ASP A 190 4.74 7.72 0.89
N MET A 191 5.53 8.72 0.51
CA MET A 191 5.21 9.72 -0.50
C MET A 191 6.37 9.92 -1.45
N PHE A 192 6.13 9.78 -2.76
CA PHE A 192 7.15 10.03 -3.77
C PHE A 192 6.90 11.32 -4.52
N LEU A 193 7.97 12.11 -4.66
CA LEU A 193 7.95 13.42 -5.29
C LEU A 193 9.02 13.53 -6.38
N ASP A 194 8.65 14.19 -7.48
CA ASP A 194 9.57 14.50 -8.58
C ASP A 194 9.11 15.72 -9.38
N THR A 195 10.06 16.44 -9.97
CA THR A 195 9.79 17.48 -10.99
C THR A 195 9.01 16.96 -12.20
N ASP A 196 9.17 15.67 -12.54
CA ASP A 196 8.47 14.94 -13.59
C ASP A 196 7.31 14.15 -12.98
N SER A 197 6.08 14.50 -13.34
CA SER A 197 4.86 13.84 -12.85
C SER A 197 4.86 12.33 -13.12
N THR A 198 5.43 11.87 -14.23
CA THR A 198 5.48 10.44 -14.58
C THR A 198 6.42 9.67 -13.65
N LYS A 199 7.52 10.31 -13.22
CA LYS A 199 8.46 9.72 -12.26
C LYS A 199 7.92 9.77 -10.84
N ALA A 200 7.24 10.85 -10.45
CA ALA A 200 6.63 11.00 -9.13
C ALA A 200 5.63 9.87 -8.80
N GLY A 201 4.98 9.30 -9.81
CA GLY A 201 4.05 8.17 -9.64
C GLY A 201 4.72 6.79 -9.51
N LYS A 202 6.05 6.71 -9.60
CA LYS A 202 6.84 5.48 -9.62
C LYS A 202 7.87 5.49 -8.48
N PRO A 203 7.65 4.73 -7.40
CA PRO A 203 8.56 4.66 -6.25
C PRO A 203 10.03 4.52 -6.62
N GLU A 204 10.38 3.68 -7.59
CA GLU A 204 11.75 3.40 -8.00
C GLU A 204 12.40 4.51 -8.85
N SER A 205 11.62 5.45 -9.38
CA SER A 205 12.08 6.47 -10.34
C SER A 205 12.00 7.91 -9.83
N ALA A 206 11.17 8.18 -8.82
CA ALA A 206 11.04 9.51 -8.24
C ALA A 206 12.36 9.97 -7.61
N SER A 207 12.68 11.25 -7.68
CA SER A 207 13.92 11.80 -7.09
C SER A 207 13.89 11.87 -5.56
N HIS A 208 12.71 12.06 -4.98
CA HIS A 208 12.53 12.22 -3.55
C HIS A 208 11.50 11.25 -2.98
N GLU A 209 11.78 10.81 -1.77
CA GLU A 209 10.88 10.04 -0.92
C GLU A 209 10.69 10.82 0.38
N VAL A 210 9.44 11.06 0.77
CA VAL A 210 9.10 11.67 2.05
C VAL A 210 8.25 10.69 2.83
N MET A 211 8.80 10.20 3.93
CA MET A 211 8.10 9.27 4.81
C MET A 211 7.65 9.95 6.09
N VAL A 212 6.53 9.48 6.65
CA VAL A 212 6.08 9.82 8.00
C VAL A 212 5.89 8.53 8.77
N TRP A 213 6.84 8.19 9.64
CA TRP A 213 6.84 6.98 10.44
C TRP A 213 6.11 7.21 11.76
N PHE A 214 5.06 6.44 11.99
CA PHE A 214 4.28 6.42 13.23
C PHE A 214 4.85 5.45 14.26
N ALA A 215 5.67 4.48 13.83
CA ALA A 215 6.39 3.59 14.72
C ALA A 215 7.64 3.01 14.05
N ASN A 216 8.59 2.59 14.88
CA ASN A 216 9.69 1.71 14.52
C ASN A 216 9.86 0.65 15.61
N PHE A 217 10.13 -0.59 15.20
CA PHE A 217 10.26 -1.74 16.08
C PHE A 217 11.60 -2.42 15.81
N GLY A 218 12.22 -2.92 16.87
CA GLY A 218 13.45 -3.70 16.79
C GLY A 218 14.70 -2.85 16.55
N THR A 219 15.81 -3.55 16.37
CA THR A 219 17.16 -2.95 16.31
C THR A 219 17.70 -2.78 14.91
N ASP A 220 17.00 -3.27 13.88
CA ASP A 220 17.40 -3.12 12.47
C ASP A 220 16.59 -2.07 11.72
N THR A 221 15.61 -1.46 12.39
CA THR A 221 14.67 -0.52 11.79
C THR A 221 15.13 0.91 12.04
N PHE A 222 15.84 1.49 11.07
CA PHE A 222 16.30 2.87 11.11
C PHE A 222 15.89 3.62 9.84
N PRO A 223 15.40 4.87 9.94
CA PRO A 223 15.22 5.71 8.78
C PRO A 223 16.57 6.03 8.15
N ILE A 224 16.58 6.21 6.84
CA ILE A 224 17.77 6.67 6.12
C ILE A 224 18.20 8.03 6.68
N GLY A 225 19.50 8.17 6.96
CA GLY A 225 20.08 9.40 7.50
C GLY A 225 20.17 9.47 9.03
N LYS A 226 19.60 8.52 9.77
CA LYS A 226 19.80 8.44 11.22
C LYS A 226 21.14 7.82 11.55
N ALA A 227 21.99 8.58 12.24
CA ALA A 227 23.36 8.13 12.56
C ALA A 227 23.42 7.18 13.78
N SER A 228 22.51 7.36 14.75
CA SER A 228 22.46 6.54 15.97
C SER A 228 21.09 6.58 16.63
N VAL A 229 20.86 5.72 17.63
CA VAL A 229 19.62 5.72 18.43
C VAL A 229 19.38 7.07 19.11
N ALA A 230 20.43 7.71 19.65
CA ALA A 230 20.35 8.98 20.38
C ALA A 230 20.17 10.22 19.49
N ASP A 231 20.34 10.08 18.18
CA ASP A 231 20.16 11.16 17.20
C ASP A 231 18.71 11.67 17.23
N LYS A 232 18.52 12.98 17.39
CA LYS A 232 17.20 13.65 17.41
C LYS A 232 16.80 14.24 16.06
N GLY A 233 17.55 13.95 15.01
CA GLY A 233 17.28 14.43 13.67
C GLY A 233 17.59 15.92 13.47
N LEU A 234 17.29 16.41 12.28
CA LEU A 234 17.55 17.77 11.82
C LEU A 234 16.52 18.79 12.33
N LYS A 235 15.29 18.34 12.61
CA LYS A 235 14.19 19.21 13.04
C LYS A 235 13.16 18.42 13.83
N THR A 236 12.46 19.11 14.73
CA THR A 236 11.33 18.55 15.49
C THR A 236 10.05 19.28 15.12
N LYS A 237 8.95 18.55 14.96
CA LYS A 237 7.60 19.11 14.79
C LYS A 237 6.59 18.30 15.61
N THR A 238 5.80 18.98 16.43
CA THR A 238 4.72 18.36 17.18
C THR A 238 3.41 18.52 16.42
N LEU A 239 2.72 17.40 16.15
CA LEU A 239 1.38 17.38 15.57
C LEU A 239 0.47 16.51 16.44
N ASN A 240 -0.66 17.07 16.89
CA ASN A 240 -1.67 16.34 17.68
C ASN A 240 -1.08 15.58 18.88
N GLY A 241 -0.12 16.19 19.57
CA GLY A 241 0.55 15.60 20.73
C GLY A 241 1.63 14.54 20.41
N THR A 242 1.94 14.33 19.13
CA THR A 242 3.03 13.45 18.68
C THR A 242 4.20 14.30 18.20
N ASP A 243 5.38 14.07 18.76
CA ASP A 243 6.62 14.68 18.30
C ASP A 243 7.21 13.87 17.16
N PHE A 244 7.50 14.51 16.03
CA PHE A 244 8.18 13.92 14.89
C PHE A 244 9.57 14.54 14.73
N TYR A 245 10.57 13.70 14.47
CA TYR A 245 11.95 14.08 14.18
C TYR A 245 12.27 13.86 12.70
N LEU A 246 12.75 14.89 12.01
CA LEU A 246 13.12 14.80 10.61
C LEU A 246 14.54 14.26 10.44
N TYR A 247 14.69 13.21 9.65
CA TYR A 247 15.98 12.70 9.18
C TYR A 247 16.09 12.90 7.67
N TYR A 248 17.32 12.99 7.18
CA TYR A 248 17.62 13.10 5.76
C TYR A 248 18.82 12.23 5.39
N GLY A 249 18.71 11.50 4.29
CA GLY A 249 19.86 10.88 3.66
C GLY A 249 19.54 10.43 2.24
N GLN A 250 20.43 9.62 1.66
CA GLN A 250 20.27 9.12 0.31
C GLN A 250 20.18 7.59 0.30
N ASN A 251 19.16 7.06 -0.37
CA ASN A 251 19.06 5.64 -0.64
C ASN A 251 20.24 5.21 -1.52
N GLN A 252 21.02 4.23 -1.04
CA GLN A 252 22.26 3.84 -1.71
C GLN A 252 22.04 3.13 -3.05
N VAL A 253 20.87 2.52 -3.24
CA VAL A 253 20.51 1.78 -4.45
C VAL A 253 19.83 2.69 -5.46
N THR A 254 18.74 3.34 -5.08
CA THR A 254 17.91 4.16 -5.99
C THR A 254 18.45 5.58 -6.17
N LYS A 255 19.40 6.02 -5.33
CA LYS A 255 19.94 7.38 -5.27
C LYS A 255 18.91 8.45 -4.90
N GLN A 256 17.73 8.03 -4.45
CA GLN A 256 16.67 8.90 -3.98
C GLN A 256 17.09 9.64 -2.72
N LYS A 257 16.70 10.91 -2.65
CA LYS A 257 16.85 11.73 -1.45
C LYS A 257 15.65 11.45 -0.55
N VAL A 258 15.91 10.90 0.64
CA VAL A 258 14.88 10.39 1.55
C VAL A 258 14.79 11.30 2.76
N LEU A 259 13.59 11.81 3.03
CA LEU A 259 13.24 12.59 4.21
C LEU A 259 12.25 11.81 5.06
N SER A 260 12.63 11.44 6.28
CA SER A 260 11.76 10.65 7.16
C SER A 260 11.43 11.43 8.42
N TRP A 261 10.16 11.78 8.59
CA TRP A 261 9.63 12.26 9.87
C TRP A 261 9.28 11.07 10.75
N VAL A 262 10.00 10.86 11.85
CA VAL A 262 9.80 9.70 12.73
C VAL A 262 9.22 10.12 14.08
N ALA A 263 8.08 9.52 14.43
CA ALA A 263 7.44 9.73 15.73
C ALA A 263 8.37 9.32 16.88
N SER A 264 8.34 10.09 17.97
CA SER A 264 9.17 9.85 19.16
C SER A 264 8.82 8.56 19.91
N LYS A 265 7.63 8.01 19.66
CA LYS A 265 7.12 6.75 20.21
C LYS A 265 6.08 6.15 19.24
N PRO A 266 5.78 4.84 19.33
CA PRO A 266 4.68 4.24 18.60
C PRO A 266 3.38 5.02 18.78
N THR A 267 2.82 5.45 17.66
CA THR A 267 1.61 6.27 17.56
C THR A 267 0.56 5.48 16.78
N ASN A 268 -0.10 4.56 17.47
CA ASN A 268 -1.12 3.66 16.93
C ASN A 268 -2.35 4.40 16.39
N THR A 269 -2.67 5.56 16.96
CA THR A 269 -3.77 6.41 16.53
C THR A 269 -3.26 7.82 16.26
N PHE A 270 -3.57 8.33 15.08
CA PHE A 270 -3.32 9.72 14.71
C PHE A 270 -4.55 10.26 13.97
N LYS A 271 -4.96 11.48 14.29
CA LYS A 271 -6.07 12.17 13.60
C LYS A 271 -5.71 13.62 13.35
N GLY A 272 -5.72 14.05 12.10
CA GLY A 272 -5.44 15.42 11.70
C GLY A 272 -4.54 15.54 10.46
N SER A 273 -3.93 16.71 10.27
CA SER A 273 -3.23 17.01 9.03
C SER A 273 -1.74 16.65 9.05
N LEU A 274 -1.27 15.97 8.00
CA LEU A 274 0.17 15.76 7.75
C LEU A 274 0.80 16.91 6.95
N ARG A 275 -0.02 17.81 6.40
CA ARG A 275 0.44 18.96 5.61
C ARG A 275 1.55 19.79 6.29
N PRO A 276 1.49 20.08 7.61
CA PRO A 276 2.54 20.85 8.27
C PRO A 276 3.93 20.21 8.17
N LEU A 277 4.06 18.88 8.10
CA LEU A 277 5.36 18.21 7.93
C LEU A 277 5.97 18.51 6.55
N LEU A 278 5.14 18.53 5.51
CA LEU A 278 5.57 18.91 4.16
C LEU A 278 5.92 20.39 4.07
N ASP A 279 5.13 21.26 4.71
CA ASP A 279 5.42 22.69 4.72
C ASP A 279 6.74 23.02 5.41
N GLU A 280 7.14 22.29 6.46
CA GLU A 280 8.46 22.43 7.08
C GLU A 280 9.60 22.06 6.12
N ILE A 281 9.41 21.02 5.29
CA ILE A 281 10.37 20.64 4.26
C ILE A 281 10.48 21.75 3.21
N PHE A 282 9.35 22.23 2.68
CA PHE A 282 9.32 23.28 1.66
C PHE A 282 9.88 24.61 2.17
N ALA A 283 9.63 24.96 3.43
CA ALA A 283 10.11 26.20 4.03
C ALA A 283 11.63 26.23 4.25
N SER A 284 12.30 25.06 4.22
CA SER A 284 13.76 24.99 4.38
C SER A 284 14.52 25.62 3.20
N ASN A 285 13.91 25.69 2.02
CA ASN A 285 14.56 26.10 0.76
C ASN A 285 15.90 25.37 0.50
N ASN A 286 16.05 24.14 1.01
CA ASN A 286 17.23 23.33 0.75
C ASN A 286 17.16 22.78 -0.68
N ALA A 287 18.23 22.98 -1.46
CA ALA A 287 18.34 22.49 -2.84
C ALA A 287 18.28 20.95 -2.95
N ASP A 288 18.50 20.24 -1.85
CA ASP A 288 18.39 18.78 -1.77
C ASP A 288 16.99 18.27 -1.42
N TYR A 289 16.05 19.16 -1.09
CA TYR A 289 14.71 18.79 -0.65
C TYR A 289 13.69 19.04 -1.76
N PRO A 290 12.55 18.31 -1.76
CA PRO A 290 11.49 18.62 -2.69
C PRO A 290 10.92 20.01 -2.41
N THR A 291 10.36 20.60 -3.45
CA THR A 291 9.81 21.96 -3.49
C THR A 291 8.32 21.90 -3.79
N LYS A 292 7.64 23.05 -3.66
CA LYS A 292 6.20 23.15 -3.95
C LYS A 292 5.87 22.94 -5.44
N THR A 293 6.85 23.04 -6.34
CA THR A 293 6.65 22.84 -7.77
C THR A 293 6.77 21.38 -8.19
N ASP A 294 7.36 20.53 -7.35
CA ASP A 294 7.43 19.10 -7.60
C ASP A 294 6.05 18.46 -7.54
N TYR A 295 5.86 17.37 -8.28
CA TYR A 295 4.66 16.56 -8.25
C TYR A 295 4.73 15.57 -7.10
N LEU A 296 3.70 15.53 -6.27
CA LEU A 296 3.38 14.38 -5.41
C LEU A 296 2.62 13.38 -6.28
N GLY A 297 3.22 12.22 -6.55
CA GLY A 297 2.63 11.21 -7.45
C GLY A 297 2.23 9.92 -6.76
N TYR A 298 2.71 9.68 -5.55
CA TYR A 298 2.42 8.49 -4.77
C TYR A 298 2.12 8.88 -3.32
N PHE A 299 1.10 8.24 -2.75
CA PHE A 299 0.78 8.33 -1.33
C PHE A 299 0.24 6.98 -0.88
N ALA A 300 0.93 6.32 0.05
CA ALA A 300 0.46 5.08 0.63
C ALA A 300 0.74 5.03 2.14
N PHE A 301 -0.16 4.40 2.89
CA PHE A 301 0.07 4.07 4.29
C PHE A 301 0.26 2.57 4.45
N GLY A 302 1.29 2.16 5.18
CA GLY A 302 1.64 0.76 5.30
C GLY A 302 2.69 0.48 6.36
N GLN A 303 3.31 -0.68 6.22
CA GLN A 303 4.33 -1.18 7.13
C GLN A 303 5.51 -1.71 6.30
N GLU A 304 6.74 -1.24 6.54
CA GLU A 304 7.90 -1.97 6.01
C GLU A 304 8.18 -3.17 6.91
N ALA A 305 8.12 -4.36 6.32
CA ALA A 305 8.36 -5.64 6.99
C ALA A 305 9.81 -6.07 6.79
N TYR A 306 10.59 -6.11 7.87
CA TYR A 306 12.01 -6.45 7.82
C TYR A 306 12.23 -7.89 8.24
N SER A 307 11.89 -8.26 9.49
CA SER A 307 12.09 -9.62 9.97
C SER A 307 11.30 -9.94 11.23
N SER A 308 10.99 -11.21 11.44
CA SER A 308 10.56 -11.74 12.73
C SER A 308 10.78 -13.25 12.82
N THR A 309 11.04 -13.76 14.03
CA THR A 309 11.08 -15.22 14.28
C THR A 309 9.69 -15.82 14.47
N LYS A 310 8.63 -14.99 14.49
CA LYS A 310 7.24 -15.43 14.54
C LYS A 310 6.38 -14.68 13.52
N ASN A 311 5.18 -15.21 13.28
CA ASN A 311 4.14 -14.47 12.56
C ASN A 311 3.79 -13.19 13.32
N VAL A 312 3.81 -12.09 12.59
CA VAL A 312 3.39 -10.77 13.04
C VAL A 312 2.23 -10.32 12.16
N THR A 313 1.20 -9.74 12.76
CA THR A 313 0.05 -9.20 12.04
C THR A 313 -0.07 -7.70 12.27
N PHE A 314 -0.01 -6.95 11.18
CA PHE A 314 -0.31 -5.52 11.13
C PHE A 314 -1.76 -5.32 10.72
N SER A 315 -2.57 -4.75 11.61
CA SER A 315 -4.01 -4.59 11.44
C SER A 315 -4.35 -3.11 11.35
N VAL A 316 -5.14 -2.73 10.35
CA VAL A 316 -5.58 -1.34 10.11
C VAL A 316 -7.10 -1.31 10.09
N PRO A 317 -7.75 -1.22 11.27
CA PRO A 317 -9.20 -1.13 11.36
C PRO A 317 -9.75 0.20 10.81
N GLU A 318 -8.98 1.29 10.91
CA GLU A 318 -9.39 2.62 10.45
C GLU A 318 -8.26 3.28 9.67
N LEU A 319 -8.57 3.71 8.44
CA LEU A 319 -7.71 4.57 7.62
C LEU A 319 -8.60 5.50 6.80
N SER A 320 -8.37 6.80 6.90
CA SER A 320 -9.03 7.83 6.10
C SER A 320 -8.01 8.85 5.61
N VAL A 321 -8.06 9.17 4.31
CA VAL A 321 -7.16 10.12 3.67
C VAL A 321 -7.98 11.13 2.89
N ASP A 322 -7.95 12.40 3.32
CA ASP A 322 -8.60 13.50 2.62
C ASP A 322 -7.55 14.44 2.03
N LEU A 323 -7.35 14.31 0.71
CA LEU A 323 -6.40 15.10 -0.06
C LEU A 323 -7.14 15.99 -1.04
N GLU A 324 -7.12 17.30 -0.77
CA GLU A 324 -7.75 18.32 -1.61
C GLU A 324 -6.69 19.23 -2.25
N THR A 325 -6.88 19.51 -3.53
CA THR A 325 -6.05 20.44 -4.31
C THR A 325 -6.85 21.67 -4.70
N SER A 326 -6.19 22.83 -4.80
CA SER A 326 -6.75 24.04 -5.44
C SER A 326 -6.86 23.93 -6.94
#